data_AF-A0A1H5ZLA6-F1
#
_entry.id   AF-A0A1H5ZLA6-F1
#
_cell.length_a   1.000
_cell.length_b   1.000
_cell.length_c   1.000
_cell.angle_alpha   90.00
_cell.angle_beta   90.00
_cell.angle_gamma   90.00
#
_symmetry.space_group_name_H-M   'P 1'
#
loop_
_entity.id
_entity.type
_entity.pdbx_description
1 polymer ?
#
loop_
_entity_poly.entity_id
_entity_poly.type
_entity_poly.pdbx_seq_one_letter_code
_entity_poly.pdbx_strand_id
1 'polypeptide(L)'
;MGSPSGAPVASATQPCPAASSRTWIESCVPFLSYLALLRTDLVRILHEALPATASLRFGENGCEVDETAAGVRVTLIDGTVLRGDLLIGADGFRSGIRQRHFGPDSAFHEPLGYRFATYPLADTLGLGESFLSYAEPGQMAEYYGLRSGGLAALQIWRDPDDAPVRPEERWPLLKRVANASHPHVTQLIESCETSVTPQVDSLTMIAMPSWHKGRIVLLGDAAHCLTLISGQGAGMAMASAEMLSQELARRSIDEALAEHRRRLSPAIARLQQRSRHMAKVFIPDGRMAFRLRNVVLRYMPRRWLGRYFLNAIKKEIALLQA
;
A
#
# COMPACT_ATOMS: atom_id res chain seq x y z
N MET A 1 -44.69 -14.31 40.21
CA MET A 1 -45.37 -13.68 39.05
C MET A 1 -45.21 -12.18 39.23
N GLY A 2 -44.16 -11.60 38.65
CA GLY A 2 -44.26 -10.67 37.52
C GLY A 2 -44.35 -9.23 38.07
N SER A 3 -43.31 -8.41 38.04
CA SER A 3 -42.69 -7.85 36.83
C SER A 3 -41.30 -7.28 37.12
N PRO A 4 -40.30 -7.38 36.22
CA PRO A 4 -39.12 -6.53 36.28
C PRO A 4 -39.31 -5.27 35.41
N SER A 5 -39.05 -4.13 36.04
CA SER A 5 -38.94 -2.79 35.47
C SER A 5 -37.92 -2.76 34.31
N GLY A 6 -38.38 -2.42 33.11
CA GLY A 6 -37.54 -2.16 31.94
C GLY A 6 -36.82 -0.81 32.07
N ALA A 7 -35.50 -0.83 32.10
CA ALA A 7 -34.68 0.35 31.86
C ALA A 7 -34.73 0.72 30.36
N PRO A 8 -34.76 2.01 29.99
CA PRO A 8 -34.89 2.41 28.60
C PRO A 8 -33.61 2.06 27.82
N VAL A 9 -33.77 1.32 26.74
CA VAL A 9 -32.75 1.13 25.70
C VAL A 9 -32.54 2.50 25.04
N ALA A 10 -31.39 3.12 25.30
CA ALA A 10 -30.99 4.33 24.61
C ALA A 10 -30.81 4.02 23.11
N SER A 11 -31.70 4.51 22.27
CA SER A 11 -31.57 4.48 20.81
C SER A 11 -30.37 5.34 20.41
N ALA A 12 -29.24 4.70 20.13
CA ALA A 12 -28.05 5.36 19.61
C ALA A 12 -28.18 5.61 18.10
N THR A 13 -29.17 6.40 17.70
CA THR A 13 -29.21 7.09 16.41
C THR A 13 -28.67 8.50 16.60
N GLN A 14 -27.37 8.61 16.94
CA GLN A 14 -26.67 9.87 16.76
C GLN A 14 -26.01 9.86 15.37
N PRO A 15 -26.39 10.76 14.45
CA PRO A 15 -25.67 10.91 13.20
C PRO A 15 -24.21 11.27 13.50
N CYS A 16 -23.30 10.63 12.75
CA CYS A 16 -21.89 11.03 12.71
C CYS A 16 -21.82 12.54 12.40
N PRO A 17 -21.04 13.36 13.14
CA PRO A 17 -21.00 14.79 12.92
C PRO A 17 -20.27 15.09 11.60
N ALA A 18 -20.99 14.96 10.49
CA ALA A 18 -20.61 15.46 9.18
C ALA A 18 -20.85 16.97 9.15
N ALA A 19 -19.76 17.76 9.16
CA ALA A 19 -19.64 19.11 8.58
C ALA A 19 -18.52 19.96 9.22
N SER A 20 -18.04 19.64 10.44
CA SER A 20 -17.06 20.49 11.14
C SER A 20 -15.59 20.06 10.99
N SER A 21 -15.32 18.95 10.32
CA SER A 21 -13.96 18.41 10.11
C SER A 21 -13.20 19.07 8.95
N ARG A 22 -13.90 19.67 7.98
CA ARG A 22 -13.31 20.35 6.80
C ARG A 22 -12.34 21.45 7.20
N THR A 23 -12.73 22.31 8.14
CA THR A 23 -11.92 23.46 8.55
C THR A 23 -10.66 23.08 9.32
N TRP A 24 -10.65 21.95 10.02
CA TRP A 24 -9.54 21.62 10.91
C TRP A 24 -8.34 20.99 10.19
N ILE A 25 -8.57 20.04 9.27
CA ILE A 25 -7.49 19.43 8.48
C ILE A 25 -6.82 20.49 7.59
N GLU A 26 -7.63 21.33 6.92
CA GLU A 26 -7.14 22.49 6.16
C GLU A 26 -6.39 23.49 7.05
N SER A 27 -6.85 23.73 8.30
CA SER A 27 -6.14 24.63 9.24
C SER A 27 -4.83 24.07 9.79
N CYS A 28 -4.67 22.74 9.84
CA CYS A 28 -3.44 22.11 10.34
C CYS A 28 -2.45 21.82 9.22
N VAL A 29 -2.93 21.59 8.00
CA VAL A 29 -2.15 21.15 6.84
C VAL A 29 -2.50 22.01 5.60
N PRO A 30 -2.36 23.35 5.62
CA PRO A 30 -2.80 24.21 4.52
C PRO A 30 -2.05 24.03 3.19
N PHE A 31 -1.07 23.12 3.10
CA PHE A 31 -0.16 22.98 1.95
C PHE A 31 -0.05 21.56 1.37
N LEU A 32 -0.74 20.55 1.91
CA LEU A 32 -0.74 19.20 1.32
C LEU A 32 -2.15 18.86 0.83
N SER A 33 -2.44 19.22 -0.41
CA SER A 33 -3.52 18.58 -1.15
C SER A 33 -3.14 17.11 -1.35
N TYR A 34 -3.86 16.20 -0.71
CA TYR A 34 -3.78 14.77 -0.98
C TYR A 34 -4.94 14.37 -1.87
N LEU A 35 -4.69 13.47 -2.83
CA LEU A 35 -5.68 12.96 -3.76
C LEU A 35 -5.73 11.44 -3.66
N ALA A 36 -6.87 10.91 -3.22
CA ALA A 36 -7.16 9.49 -3.34
C ALA A 36 -7.61 9.19 -4.77
N LEU A 37 -6.93 8.24 -5.41
CA LEU A 37 -7.24 7.76 -6.77
C LEU A 37 -7.43 6.26 -6.75
N LEU A 38 -8.32 5.76 -7.61
CA LEU A 38 -8.35 4.33 -7.91
C LEU A 38 -7.06 3.93 -8.62
N ARG A 39 -6.50 2.78 -8.21
CA ARG A 39 -5.32 2.20 -8.86
C ARG A 39 -5.53 2.06 -10.38
N THR A 40 -6.72 1.65 -10.80
CA THR A 40 -7.07 1.46 -12.21
C THR A 40 -6.99 2.76 -12.99
N ASP A 41 -7.45 3.88 -12.43
CA ASP A 41 -7.37 5.19 -13.08
C ASP A 41 -5.92 5.66 -13.21
N LEU A 42 -5.11 5.49 -12.16
CA LEU A 42 -3.69 5.84 -12.21
C LEU A 42 -2.95 5.03 -13.28
N VAL A 43 -3.18 3.71 -13.35
CA VAL A 43 -2.57 2.84 -14.37
C VAL A 43 -3.00 3.27 -15.78
N ARG A 44 -4.28 3.61 -15.98
CA ARG A 44 -4.77 4.11 -17.26
C ARG A 44 -4.07 5.41 -17.67
N ILE A 45 -3.97 6.38 -16.77
CA ILE A 45 -3.31 7.66 -17.03
C ILE A 45 -1.84 7.44 -17.40
N LEU A 46 -1.12 6.58 -16.68
CA LEU A 46 0.27 6.26 -16.98
C LEU A 46 0.41 5.55 -18.34
N HIS A 47 -0.52 4.67 -18.69
CA HIS A 47 -0.55 4.00 -19.99
C HIS A 47 -0.79 4.99 -21.14
N GLU A 48 -1.76 5.90 -20.99
CA GLU A 48 -2.08 6.94 -21.97
C GLU A 48 -0.95 7.95 -22.16
N ALA A 49 -0.10 8.14 -21.15
CA ALA A 49 1.05 9.04 -21.21
C ALA A 49 2.29 8.43 -21.91
N LEU A 50 2.25 7.15 -22.29
CA LEU A 50 3.40 6.51 -22.94
C LEU A 50 3.63 7.08 -24.35
N PRO A 51 4.89 7.35 -24.74
CA PRO A 51 5.20 7.82 -26.09
C PRO A 51 4.96 6.71 -27.11
N ALA A 52 4.74 7.08 -28.37
CA ALA A 52 4.56 6.13 -29.47
C ALA A 52 5.78 5.18 -29.67
N THR A 53 6.94 5.54 -29.13
CA THR A 53 8.14 4.68 -29.14
C THR A 53 8.10 3.55 -28.11
N ALA A 54 7.20 3.61 -27.12
CA ALA A 54 7.03 2.56 -26.12
C ALA A 54 6.17 1.43 -26.70
N SER A 55 6.74 0.22 -26.76
CA SER A 55 6.01 -0.99 -27.14
C SER A 55 5.50 -1.71 -25.90
N LEU A 56 4.20 -2.01 -25.86
CA LEU A 56 3.59 -2.81 -24.81
C LEU A 56 3.22 -4.20 -25.33
N ARG A 57 3.57 -5.23 -24.56
CA ARG A 57 3.20 -6.62 -24.81
C ARG A 57 2.51 -7.16 -23.56
N PHE A 58 1.33 -7.73 -23.74
CA PHE A 58 0.52 -8.31 -22.66
C PHE A 58 0.49 -9.83 -22.79
N GLY A 59 0.24 -10.53 -21.67
CA GLY A 59 0.22 -12.00 -21.65
C GLY A 59 1.60 -12.65 -21.57
N GLU A 60 2.67 -11.85 -21.53
CA GLU A 60 4.06 -12.30 -21.43
C GLU A 60 4.42 -12.61 -19.96
N ASN A 61 3.97 -13.77 -19.46
CA ASN A 61 4.15 -14.13 -18.06
C ASN A 61 5.51 -14.81 -17.82
N GLY A 62 6.55 -14.01 -17.66
CA GLY A 62 7.89 -14.51 -17.33
C GLY A 62 8.77 -14.68 -18.56
N CYS A 63 10.07 -14.61 -18.33
CA CYS A 63 11.09 -14.62 -19.37
C CYS A 63 12.40 -15.17 -18.83
N GLU A 64 13.21 -15.79 -19.66
CA GLU A 64 14.63 -16.01 -19.35
C GLU A 64 15.42 -14.76 -19.66
N VAL A 65 16.41 -14.46 -18.83
CA VAL A 65 17.21 -13.25 -18.95
C VAL A 65 18.67 -13.64 -18.87
N ASP A 66 19.43 -13.27 -19.90
CA ASP A 66 20.86 -13.46 -19.97
C ASP A 66 21.57 -12.12 -20.13
N GLU A 67 22.52 -11.86 -19.25
CA GLU A 67 23.45 -10.75 -19.44
C GLU A 67 24.55 -11.20 -20.41
N THR A 68 24.83 -10.34 -21.40
CA THR A 68 25.85 -10.55 -22.42
C THR A 68 26.81 -9.37 -22.43
N ALA A 69 27.98 -9.52 -23.08
CA ALA A 69 28.93 -8.42 -23.23
C ALA A 69 28.32 -7.18 -23.94
N ALA A 70 27.28 -7.38 -24.76
CA ALA A 70 26.65 -6.33 -25.55
C ALA A 70 25.37 -5.74 -24.91
N GLY A 71 24.90 -6.27 -23.79
CA GLY A 71 23.62 -5.88 -23.20
C GLY A 71 22.87 -7.06 -22.57
N VAL A 72 21.57 -6.93 -22.40
CA VAL A 72 20.68 -7.96 -21.87
C VAL A 72 19.87 -8.59 -22.99
N ARG A 73 19.77 -9.92 -22.96
CA ARG A 73 18.88 -10.71 -23.80
C ARG A 73 17.72 -11.22 -22.94
N VAL A 74 16.50 -11.02 -23.42
CA VAL A 74 15.28 -11.50 -22.77
C VAL A 74 14.56 -12.45 -23.71
N THR A 75 14.39 -13.71 -23.31
CA THR A 75 13.65 -14.72 -24.07
C THR A 75 12.28 -14.89 -23.43
N LEU A 76 11.23 -14.56 -24.17
CA LEU A 76 9.84 -14.72 -23.73
C LEU A 76 9.40 -16.19 -23.84
N ILE A 77 8.26 -16.53 -23.23
CA ILE A 77 7.75 -17.90 -23.21
C ILE A 77 7.44 -18.44 -24.61
N ASP A 78 7.01 -17.56 -25.52
CA ASP A 78 6.75 -17.92 -26.92
C ASP A 78 8.02 -18.13 -27.76
N GLY A 79 9.21 -17.95 -27.14
CA GLY A 79 10.51 -18.04 -27.79
C GLY A 79 10.98 -16.74 -28.43
N THR A 80 10.19 -15.66 -28.40
CA THR A 80 10.59 -14.34 -28.89
C THR A 80 11.80 -13.83 -28.09
N VAL A 81 12.83 -13.36 -28.80
CA VAL A 81 14.05 -12.82 -28.19
C VAL A 81 14.09 -11.30 -28.34
N LEU A 82 14.09 -10.61 -27.21
CA LEU A 82 14.30 -9.18 -27.10
C LEU A 82 15.73 -8.86 -26.65
N ARG A 83 16.26 -7.72 -27.09
CA ARG A 83 17.59 -7.23 -26.71
C ARG A 83 17.47 -5.77 -26.26
N GLY A 84 18.24 -5.41 -25.24
CA GLY A 84 18.34 -4.05 -24.75
C GLY A 84 19.59 -3.85 -23.91
N ASP A 85 19.91 -2.60 -23.56
CA ASP A 85 21.13 -2.28 -22.81
C ASP A 85 21.00 -2.50 -21.30
N LEU A 86 19.76 -2.44 -20.79
CA LEU A 86 19.37 -2.51 -19.38
C LEU A 86 18.02 -3.23 -19.25
N LEU A 87 17.90 -4.11 -18.27
CA LEU A 87 16.62 -4.68 -17.85
C LEU A 87 16.17 -4.06 -16.53
N ILE A 88 14.93 -3.56 -16.50
CA ILE A 88 14.27 -3.06 -15.30
C ILE A 88 13.22 -4.08 -14.87
N GLY A 89 13.48 -4.80 -13.77
CA GLY A 89 12.52 -5.68 -13.11
C GLY A 89 11.57 -4.90 -12.22
N ALA A 90 10.36 -4.62 -12.73
CA ALA A 90 9.27 -3.98 -11.99
C ALA A 90 8.07 -4.93 -11.79
N ASP A 91 8.36 -6.22 -11.60
CA ASP A 91 7.40 -7.34 -11.56
C ASP A 91 6.82 -7.62 -10.16
N GLY A 92 6.84 -6.62 -9.28
CA GLY A 92 6.18 -6.65 -7.98
C GLY A 92 6.90 -7.47 -6.91
N PHE A 93 6.30 -7.56 -5.71
CA PHE A 93 6.99 -8.17 -4.57
C PHE A 93 7.23 -9.68 -4.71
N ARG A 94 6.53 -10.38 -5.61
CA ARG A 94 6.80 -11.80 -5.98
C ARG A 94 7.66 -11.90 -7.25
N SER A 95 8.65 -11.01 -7.37
CA SER A 95 9.48 -10.84 -8.55
C SER A 95 10.20 -12.13 -8.98
N GLY A 96 9.90 -12.62 -10.18
CA GLY A 96 10.59 -13.74 -10.79
C GLY A 96 11.99 -13.36 -11.29
N ILE A 97 12.22 -12.08 -11.59
CA ILE A 97 13.56 -11.54 -11.93
C ILE A 97 14.44 -11.55 -10.68
N ARG A 98 13.93 -11.09 -9.53
CA ARG A 98 14.67 -11.14 -8.27
C ARG A 98 15.06 -12.56 -7.91
N GLN A 99 14.10 -13.50 -7.96
CA GLN A 99 14.35 -14.90 -7.63
C GLN A 99 15.49 -15.52 -8.44
N ARG A 100 15.54 -15.22 -9.75
CA ARG A 100 16.53 -15.79 -10.65
C ARG A 100 17.91 -15.14 -10.56
N HIS A 101 17.99 -13.83 -10.41
CA HIS A 101 19.26 -13.11 -10.54
C HIS A 101 19.90 -12.70 -9.22
N PHE A 102 19.09 -12.58 -8.16
CA PHE A 102 19.51 -12.08 -6.85
C PHE A 102 19.42 -13.14 -5.76
N GLY A 103 18.49 -14.09 -5.85
CA GLY A 103 18.34 -15.21 -4.92
C GLY A 103 16.88 -15.47 -4.52
N PRO A 104 16.62 -16.56 -3.79
CA PRO A 104 15.26 -16.97 -3.45
C PRO A 104 14.53 -15.96 -2.56
N ASP A 105 13.20 -15.97 -2.62
CA ASP A 105 12.34 -15.05 -1.86
C ASP A 105 12.57 -15.11 -0.35
N SER A 106 12.91 -16.28 0.19
CA SER A 106 13.25 -16.48 1.61
C SER A 106 14.44 -15.66 2.09
N ALA A 107 15.29 -15.16 1.19
CA ALA A 107 16.42 -14.31 1.53
C ALA A 107 16.04 -12.83 1.71
N PHE A 108 14.89 -12.39 1.18
CA PHE A 108 14.53 -10.97 1.07
C PHE A 108 13.14 -10.64 1.60
N HIS A 109 12.25 -11.63 1.72
CA HIS A 109 10.91 -11.46 2.25
C HIS A 109 10.95 -11.29 3.77
N GLU A 110 10.32 -10.23 4.26
CA GLU A 110 10.06 -10.00 5.66
C GLU A 110 8.54 -9.93 5.88
N PRO A 111 7.87 -11.07 6.15
CA PRO A 111 6.45 -11.09 6.47
C PRO A 111 6.17 -10.31 7.75
N LEU A 112 5.16 -9.43 7.73
CA LEU A 112 4.82 -8.63 8.90
C LEU A 112 3.78 -9.32 9.81
N GLY A 113 3.23 -10.47 9.40
CA GLY A 113 2.20 -11.21 10.15
C GLY A 113 0.79 -10.63 10.02
N TYR A 114 0.51 -9.99 8.89
CA TYR A 114 -0.78 -9.40 8.58
C TYR A 114 -1.19 -9.73 7.15
N ARG A 115 -2.49 -9.77 6.91
CA ARG A 115 -3.10 -9.71 5.57
C ARG A 115 -3.88 -8.43 5.42
N PHE A 116 -4.14 -8.08 4.17
CA PHE A 116 -5.06 -7.03 3.82
C PHE A 116 -6.07 -7.47 2.78
N ALA A 117 -7.18 -6.74 2.73
CA ALA A 117 -8.16 -6.79 1.67
C ALA A 117 -8.44 -5.38 1.15
N THR A 118 -8.51 -5.20 -0.17
CA THR A 118 -9.01 -3.96 -0.78
C THR A 118 -10.15 -4.24 -1.73
N TYR A 119 -11.17 -3.39 -1.69
CA TYR A 119 -12.35 -3.51 -2.54
C TYR A 119 -13.09 -2.18 -2.65
N PRO A 120 -13.75 -1.90 -3.79
CA PRO A 120 -14.61 -0.74 -3.93
C PRO A 120 -15.98 -0.98 -3.28
N LEU A 121 -16.67 0.08 -2.88
CA LEU A 121 -18.07 0.05 -2.44
C LEU A 121 -18.77 1.38 -2.74
N ALA A 122 -20.09 1.37 -2.72
CA ALA A 122 -20.88 2.60 -2.80
C ALA A 122 -20.63 3.49 -1.56
N ASP A 123 -20.62 4.80 -1.74
CA ASP A 123 -20.48 5.74 -0.63
C ASP A 123 -21.82 5.95 0.08
N THR A 124 -22.11 5.05 1.02
CA THR A 124 -23.25 5.16 1.95
C THR A 124 -22.90 5.97 3.21
N LEU A 125 -21.63 6.37 3.35
CA LEU A 125 -21.10 7.08 4.52
C LEU A 125 -21.02 8.60 4.30
N GLY A 126 -21.09 9.06 3.04
CA GLY A 126 -20.99 10.46 2.66
C GLY A 126 -19.63 11.06 2.99
N LEU A 127 -18.54 10.30 2.79
CA LEU A 127 -17.20 10.74 3.21
C LEU A 127 -16.65 11.88 2.34
N GLY A 128 -17.11 12.01 1.10
CA GLY A 128 -16.56 12.98 0.16
C GLY A 128 -15.07 12.70 -0.11
N GLU A 129 -14.17 13.60 0.30
CA GLU A 129 -12.71 13.42 0.21
C GLU A 129 -12.06 13.06 1.56
N SER A 130 -12.88 12.73 2.57
CA SER A 130 -12.41 12.28 3.87
C SER A 130 -12.16 10.78 3.89
N PHE A 131 -11.49 10.30 4.94
CA PHE A 131 -11.41 8.87 5.24
C PHE A 131 -11.94 8.58 6.64
N LEU A 132 -12.37 7.33 6.86
CA LEU A 132 -12.84 6.81 8.14
C LEU A 132 -12.07 5.54 8.49
N SER A 133 -11.53 5.45 9.70
CA SER A 133 -10.76 4.30 10.18
C SER A 133 -11.39 3.72 11.45
N TYR A 134 -11.69 2.43 11.41
CA TYR A 134 -12.11 1.58 12.51
C TYR A 134 -10.94 0.69 12.90
N ALA A 135 -10.10 1.17 13.83
CA ALA A 135 -8.96 0.39 14.32
C ALA A 135 -9.36 -0.37 15.59
N GLU A 136 -9.31 -1.70 15.58
CA GLU A 136 -9.76 -2.61 16.66
C GLU A 136 -8.60 -3.56 17.06
N PRO A 137 -8.72 -4.31 18.16
CA PRO A 137 -7.69 -5.30 18.52
C PRO A 137 -7.50 -6.33 17.41
N GLY A 138 -6.29 -6.44 16.86
CA GLY A 138 -5.93 -7.41 15.83
C GLY A 138 -6.40 -7.10 14.41
N GLN A 139 -7.18 -6.03 14.19
CA GLN A 139 -7.67 -5.66 12.87
C GLN A 139 -7.97 -4.16 12.72
N MET A 140 -8.06 -3.71 11.47
CA MET A 140 -8.40 -2.34 11.12
C MET A 140 -9.20 -2.33 9.81
N ALA A 141 -10.24 -1.50 9.74
CA ALA A 141 -10.97 -1.22 8.51
C ALA A 141 -10.94 0.28 8.20
N GLU A 142 -10.50 0.62 7.01
CA GLU A 142 -10.42 2.00 6.53
C GLU A 142 -11.23 2.17 5.26
N TYR A 143 -11.87 3.33 5.14
CA TYR A 143 -12.71 3.70 4.01
C TYR A 143 -12.29 5.08 3.53
N TYR A 144 -11.89 5.17 2.27
CA TYR A 144 -11.43 6.40 1.64
C TYR A 144 -12.49 6.86 0.64
N GLY A 145 -12.99 8.09 0.81
CA GLY A 145 -13.89 8.70 -0.15
C GLY A 145 -13.18 9.04 -1.46
N LEU A 146 -13.82 8.70 -2.58
CA LEU A 146 -13.28 8.93 -3.92
C LEU A 146 -13.99 10.10 -4.59
N ARG A 147 -13.23 10.98 -5.25
CA ARG A 147 -13.79 12.13 -5.97
C ARG A 147 -14.68 11.73 -7.15
N SER A 148 -14.44 10.56 -7.73
CA SER A 148 -15.29 9.94 -8.76
C SER A 148 -16.63 9.40 -8.21
N GLY A 149 -16.83 9.45 -6.89
CA GLY A 149 -17.91 8.77 -6.19
C GLY A 149 -17.51 7.37 -5.72
N GLY A 150 -18.18 6.91 -4.65
CA GLY A 150 -17.87 5.62 -4.01
C GLY A 150 -16.74 5.71 -2.99
N LEU A 151 -16.40 4.56 -2.41
CA LEU A 151 -15.33 4.41 -1.44
C LEU A 151 -14.33 3.35 -1.90
N ALA A 152 -13.07 3.52 -1.54
CA ALA A 152 -12.08 2.46 -1.51
C ALA A 152 -11.94 1.94 -0.08
N ALA A 153 -12.25 0.66 0.15
CA ALA A 153 -12.02 0.01 1.43
C ALA A 153 -10.64 -0.63 1.50
N LEU A 154 -10.03 -0.57 2.68
CA LEU A 154 -8.83 -1.29 3.07
C LEU A 154 -9.09 -1.95 4.42
N GLN A 155 -9.09 -3.27 4.47
CA GLN A 155 -9.08 -4.03 5.72
C GLN A 155 -7.71 -4.64 5.93
N ILE A 156 -7.21 -4.59 7.15
CA ILE A 156 -5.95 -5.21 7.55
C ILE A 156 -6.21 -6.00 8.83
N TRP A 157 -5.81 -7.26 8.88
CA TRP A 157 -5.94 -8.10 10.06
C TRP A 157 -4.68 -8.92 10.28
N ARG A 158 -4.47 -9.34 11.53
CA ARG A 158 -3.39 -10.25 11.88
C ARG A 158 -3.65 -11.60 11.26
N ASP A 159 -2.66 -12.08 10.53
CA ASP A 159 -2.65 -13.41 9.95
C ASP A 159 -1.19 -13.82 9.75
N PRO A 160 -0.69 -14.79 10.53
CA PRO A 160 0.68 -15.27 10.36
C PRO A 160 0.84 -16.12 9.09
N ASP A 161 -0.26 -16.58 8.49
CA ASP A 161 -0.24 -17.32 7.22
C ASP A 161 -0.11 -16.32 6.06
N ASP A 162 0.90 -16.52 5.22
CA ASP A 162 1.18 -15.72 4.03
C ASP A 162 0.79 -16.42 2.71
N ALA A 163 0.17 -17.59 2.78
CA ALA A 163 -0.25 -18.35 1.62
C ALA A 163 -1.26 -17.57 0.76
N PRO A 164 -1.23 -17.68 -0.59
CA PRO A 164 -2.22 -17.02 -1.43
C PRO A 164 -3.65 -17.49 -1.13
N VAL A 165 -4.61 -16.56 -1.06
CA VAL A 165 -6.03 -16.87 -0.88
C VAL A 165 -6.72 -16.92 -2.24
N ARG A 166 -7.42 -18.04 -2.51
CA ARG A 166 -8.12 -18.24 -3.78
C ARG A 166 -9.28 -17.24 -3.92
N PRO A 167 -9.55 -16.70 -5.12
CA PRO A 167 -10.59 -15.70 -5.35
C PRO A 167 -11.94 -16.01 -4.67
N GLU A 168 -12.40 -17.25 -4.77
CA GLU A 168 -13.66 -17.75 -4.22
C GLU A 168 -13.71 -17.78 -2.68
N GLU A 169 -12.56 -17.82 -2.02
CA GLU A 169 -12.44 -17.86 -0.55
C GLU A 169 -12.34 -16.47 0.09
N ARG A 170 -12.07 -15.43 -0.72
CA ARG A 170 -11.72 -14.09 -0.20
C ARG A 170 -12.87 -13.40 0.51
N TRP A 171 -14.07 -13.41 -0.06
CA TRP A 171 -15.26 -12.86 0.61
C TRP A 171 -15.64 -13.63 1.88
N PRO A 172 -15.71 -14.98 1.87
CA PRO A 172 -15.89 -15.76 3.09
C PRO A 172 -14.86 -15.45 4.17
N LEU A 173 -13.58 -15.33 3.80
CA LEU A 173 -12.51 -14.95 4.73
C LEU A 173 -12.76 -13.57 5.33
N LEU A 174 -13.06 -12.58 4.49
CA LEU A 174 -13.26 -11.21 4.92
C LEU A 174 -14.47 -11.07 5.86
N LYS A 175 -15.57 -11.75 5.56
CA LYS A 175 -16.76 -11.80 6.44
C LYS A 175 -16.42 -12.42 7.80
N ARG A 176 -15.65 -13.52 7.83
CA ARG A 176 -15.22 -14.13 9.10
C ARG A 176 -14.36 -13.18 9.93
N VAL A 177 -13.41 -12.49 9.31
CA VAL A 177 -12.56 -11.49 9.98
C VAL A 177 -13.43 -10.37 10.55
N ALA A 178 -14.33 -9.83 9.75
CA ALA A 178 -15.16 -8.68 10.12
C ALA A 178 -16.29 -8.97 11.13
N ASN A 179 -16.57 -10.24 11.44
CA ASN A 179 -17.54 -10.59 12.49
C ASN A 179 -17.13 -10.07 13.87
N ALA A 180 -15.82 -9.86 14.10
CA ALA A 180 -15.31 -9.26 15.33
C ALA A 180 -15.21 -7.73 15.27
N SER A 181 -15.64 -7.11 14.17
CA SER A 181 -15.53 -5.67 13.94
C SER A 181 -16.75 -4.89 14.41
N HIS A 182 -16.64 -3.57 14.39
CA HIS A 182 -17.77 -2.66 14.60
C HIS A 182 -18.96 -3.00 13.66
N PRO A 183 -20.23 -2.96 14.12
CA PRO A 183 -21.39 -3.35 13.31
C PRO A 183 -21.49 -2.67 11.94
N HIS A 184 -21.06 -1.40 11.83
CA HIS A 184 -20.99 -0.70 10.53
C HIS A 184 -20.03 -1.38 9.55
N VAL A 185 -18.88 -1.88 10.00
CA VAL A 185 -17.93 -2.59 9.14
C VAL A 185 -18.56 -3.87 8.61
N THR A 186 -19.22 -4.63 9.48
CA THR A 186 -19.94 -5.86 9.12
C THR A 186 -21.06 -5.57 8.12
N GLN A 187 -21.90 -4.56 8.38
CA GLN A 187 -22.98 -4.15 7.47
C GLN A 187 -22.46 -3.72 6.10
N LEU A 188 -21.37 -2.95 6.04
CA LEU A 188 -20.78 -2.53 4.77
C LEU A 188 -20.28 -3.73 3.94
N ILE A 189 -19.63 -4.71 4.58
CA ILE A 189 -19.18 -5.93 3.91
C ILE A 189 -20.35 -6.80 3.48
N GLU A 190 -21.42 -6.88 4.28
CA GLU A 190 -22.64 -7.60 3.92
C GLU A 190 -23.35 -6.97 2.73
N SER A 191 -23.34 -5.64 2.63
CA SER A 191 -23.94 -4.90 1.51
C SER A 191 -23.11 -4.94 0.21
N CYS A 192 -21.88 -5.44 0.25
CA CYS A 192 -21.06 -5.55 -0.94
C CYS A 192 -21.66 -6.59 -1.89
N GLU A 193 -22.11 -6.12 -3.05
CA GLU A 193 -22.48 -7.01 -4.15
C GLU A 193 -21.27 -7.85 -4.55
N THR A 194 -21.45 -9.16 -4.73
CA THR A 194 -20.38 -10.10 -5.12
C THR A 194 -19.90 -9.90 -6.56
N SER A 195 -20.26 -8.79 -7.21
CA SER A 195 -19.85 -8.45 -8.58
C SER A 195 -18.37 -8.08 -8.67
N VAL A 196 -17.73 -7.75 -7.55
CA VAL A 196 -16.29 -7.50 -7.47
C VAL A 196 -15.64 -8.47 -6.47
N THR A 197 -14.56 -9.11 -6.89
CA THR A 197 -13.74 -9.93 -5.99
C THR A 197 -12.71 -9.03 -5.27
N PRO A 198 -12.64 -9.07 -3.94
CA PRO A 198 -11.66 -8.29 -3.19
C PRO A 198 -10.25 -8.77 -3.54
N GLN A 199 -9.30 -7.85 -3.54
CA GLN A 199 -7.89 -8.22 -3.58
C GLN A 199 -7.47 -8.56 -2.16
N VAL A 200 -6.95 -9.76 -1.93
CA VAL A 200 -6.46 -10.21 -0.63
C VAL A 200 -5.03 -10.68 -0.78
N ASP A 201 -4.14 -10.15 0.05
CA ASP A 201 -2.74 -10.55 0.05
C ASP A 201 -2.10 -10.37 1.44
N SER A 202 -0.91 -10.95 1.63
CA SER A 202 -0.10 -10.75 2.83
C SER A 202 0.66 -9.42 2.79
N LEU A 203 0.86 -8.82 3.96
CA LEU A 203 1.74 -7.67 4.12
C LEU A 203 3.17 -8.17 4.31
N THR A 204 3.86 -8.32 3.20
CA THR A 204 5.27 -8.73 3.16
C THR A 204 6.11 -7.58 2.65
N MET A 205 7.15 -7.25 3.40
CA MET A 205 8.15 -6.26 3.00
C MET A 205 9.26 -6.96 2.22
N ILE A 206 9.87 -6.27 1.27
CA ILE A 206 11.08 -6.75 0.58
C ILE A 206 12.25 -5.89 1.02
N ALA A 207 13.28 -6.51 1.59
CA ALA A 207 14.51 -5.84 1.99
C ALA A 207 15.70 -6.51 1.30
N MET A 208 16.37 -5.75 0.44
CA MET A 208 17.54 -6.22 -0.30
C MET A 208 18.74 -5.32 -0.01
N PRO A 209 19.96 -5.90 0.12
CA PRO A 209 21.17 -5.11 0.31
C PRO A 209 21.57 -4.33 -0.94
N SER A 210 21.26 -4.85 -2.14
CA SER A 210 21.47 -4.19 -3.44
C SER A 210 20.25 -4.43 -4.33
N TRP A 211 19.94 -3.47 -5.21
CA TRP A 211 18.79 -3.54 -6.14
C TRP A 211 19.22 -3.76 -7.58
N HIS A 212 20.51 -3.76 -7.87
CA HIS A 212 21.03 -4.01 -9.20
C HIS A 212 22.22 -4.97 -9.15
N LYS A 213 22.43 -5.65 -10.29
CA LYS A 213 23.55 -6.54 -10.56
C LYS A 213 23.82 -6.50 -12.06
N GLY A 214 25.01 -6.03 -12.44
CA GLY A 214 25.32 -5.75 -13.84
C GLY A 214 24.25 -4.86 -14.47
N ARG A 215 23.73 -5.28 -15.62
CA ARG A 215 22.70 -4.61 -16.40
C ARG A 215 21.26 -4.95 -16.02
N ILE A 216 21.03 -5.48 -14.82
CA ILE A 216 19.70 -5.77 -14.29
C ILE A 216 19.48 -4.93 -13.03
N VAL A 217 18.39 -4.16 -13.01
CA VAL A 217 17.95 -3.38 -11.85
C VAL A 217 16.51 -3.72 -11.50
N LEU A 218 16.22 -3.86 -10.21
CA LEU A 218 14.88 -4.03 -9.68
C LEU A 218 14.32 -2.68 -9.22
N LEU A 219 13.03 -2.45 -9.44
CA LEU A 219 12.37 -1.19 -9.08
C LEU A 219 11.04 -1.45 -8.37
N GLY A 220 10.70 -0.58 -7.42
CA GLY A 220 9.43 -0.64 -6.71
C GLY A 220 9.36 -1.85 -5.79
N ASP A 221 8.23 -2.53 -5.76
CA ASP A 221 8.01 -3.66 -4.86
C ASP A 221 8.94 -4.85 -5.13
N ALA A 222 9.49 -4.97 -6.34
CA ALA A 222 10.48 -6.00 -6.67
C ALA A 222 11.79 -5.83 -5.86
N ALA A 223 12.16 -4.59 -5.54
CA ALA A 223 13.41 -4.26 -4.83
C ALA A 223 13.20 -3.91 -3.35
N HIS A 224 12.13 -3.17 -3.07
CA HIS A 224 11.97 -2.47 -1.79
C HIS A 224 10.48 -2.27 -1.45
N CYS A 225 9.68 -3.33 -1.50
CA CYS A 225 8.28 -3.27 -1.09
C CYS A 225 8.16 -2.75 0.35
N LEU A 226 7.46 -1.63 0.55
CA LEU A 226 7.35 -0.91 1.84
C LEU A 226 6.11 -1.32 2.66
N THR A 227 5.20 -2.11 2.09
CA THR A 227 3.86 -2.46 2.56
C THR A 227 2.84 -1.30 2.58
N LEU A 228 1.55 -1.63 2.48
CA LEU A 228 0.44 -0.67 2.44
C LEU A 228 0.33 0.20 3.69
N ILE A 229 0.83 -0.27 4.84
CA ILE A 229 0.86 0.48 6.09
C ILE A 229 1.65 1.79 5.95
N SER A 230 2.61 1.84 5.02
CA SER A 230 3.35 3.07 4.73
C SER A 230 2.53 4.08 3.92
N GLY A 231 1.56 3.62 3.11
CA GLY A 231 0.87 4.44 2.12
C GLY A 231 1.76 5.00 1.00
N GLN A 232 3.04 4.60 0.92
CA GLN A 232 4.05 5.23 0.05
C GLN A 232 4.56 4.34 -1.09
N GLY A 233 4.12 3.08 -1.22
CA GLY A 233 4.69 2.14 -2.19
C GLY A 233 4.66 2.64 -3.64
N ALA A 234 3.47 2.98 -4.16
CA ALA A 234 3.31 3.44 -5.54
C ALA A 234 3.99 4.80 -5.79
N GLY A 235 3.85 5.75 -4.86
CA GLY A 235 4.51 7.06 -4.96
C GLY A 235 6.03 6.93 -5.02
N MET A 236 6.59 6.05 -4.18
CA MET A 236 8.02 5.76 -4.17
C MET A 236 8.49 5.04 -5.44
N ALA A 237 7.70 4.13 -6.00
CA ALA A 237 8.01 3.50 -7.28
C ALA A 237 8.08 4.54 -8.42
N MET A 238 7.14 5.49 -8.48
CA MET A 238 7.15 6.57 -9.48
C MET A 238 8.35 7.51 -9.28
N ALA A 239 8.61 7.95 -8.04
CA ALA A 239 9.77 8.80 -7.73
C ALA A 239 11.10 8.08 -8.04
N SER A 240 11.18 6.78 -7.75
CA SER A 240 12.33 5.94 -8.09
C SER A 240 12.53 5.83 -9.60
N ALA A 241 11.46 5.67 -10.39
CA ALA A 241 11.52 5.62 -11.85
C ALA A 241 11.98 6.96 -12.46
N GLU A 242 11.45 8.08 -11.96
CA GLU A 242 11.88 9.41 -12.37
C GLU A 242 13.37 9.64 -12.06
N MET A 243 13.79 9.35 -10.83
CA MET A 243 15.19 9.48 -10.42
C MET A 243 16.10 8.62 -11.30
N LEU A 244 15.77 7.34 -11.51
CA LEU A 244 16.56 6.45 -12.36
C LEU A 244 16.67 6.99 -13.80
N SER A 245 15.58 7.51 -14.37
CA SER A 245 15.58 8.12 -15.69
C SER A 245 16.53 9.33 -15.78
N GLN A 246 16.52 10.20 -14.77
CA GLN A 246 17.42 11.36 -14.71
C GLN A 246 18.90 10.96 -14.60
N GLU A 247 19.19 9.90 -13.84
CA GLU A 247 20.56 9.39 -13.71
C GLU A 247 21.04 8.76 -15.02
N LEU A 248 20.20 7.94 -15.67
CA LEU A 248 20.51 7.32 -16.97
C LEU A 248 20.71 8.34 -18.09
N ALA A 249 20.05 9.50 -18.04
CA ALA A 249 20.22 10.56 -19.03
C ALA A 249 21.58 11.27 -18.95
N ARG A 250 22.32 11.12 -17.84
CA ARG A 250 23.53 11.91 -17.55
C ARG A 250 24.79 11.07 -17.35
N ARG A 251 24.65 9.76 -17.17
CA ARG A 251 25.72 8.86 -16.71
C ARG A 251 25.74 7.57 -17.52
N SER A 252 26.82 6.80 -17.41
CA SER A 252 26.81 5.41 -17.86
C SER A 252 25.81 4.59 -17.04
N ILE A 253 25.36 3.44 -17.55
CA ILE A 253 24.38 2.58 -16.86
C ILE A 253 24.89 2.22 -15.45
N ASP A 254 26.13 1.77 -15.33
CA ASP A 254 26.67 1.34 -14.03
C ASP A 254 26.71 2.49 -13.00
N GLU A 255 27.15 3.68 -13.43
CA GLU A 255 27.16 4.88 -12.58
C GLU A 255 25.74 5.35 -12.23
N ALA A 256 24.82 5.30 -13.18
CA ALA A 256 23.43 5.69 -12.97
C ALA A 256 22.74 4.78 -11.93
N LEU A 257 22.95 3.47 -12.02
CA LEU A 257 22.40 2.49 -11.08
C LEU A 257 23.00 2.65 -9.67
N ALA A 258 24.30 2.90 -9.59
CA ALA A 258 24.96 3.16 -8.31
C ALA A 258 24.44 4.45 -7.65
N GLU A 259 24.29 5.52 -8.43
CA GLU A 259 23.83 6.81 -7.94
C GLU A 259 22.34 6.79 -7.54
N HIS A 260 21.50 6.13 -8.34
CA HIS A 260 20.09 5.90 -8.02
C HIS A 260 19.94 5.18 -6.67
N ARG A 261 20.68 4.08 -6.47
CA ARG A 261 20.68 3.36 -5.18
C ARG A 261 21.18 4.26 -4.05
N ARG A 262 22.27 5.00 -4.25
CA ARG A 262 22.86 5.88 -3.22
C ARG A 262 21.85 6.92 -2.73
N ARG A 263 21.12 7.55 -3.64
CA ARG A 263 20.14 8.61 -3.32
C ARG A 263 18.87 8.05 -2.68
N LEU A 264 18.36 6.92 -3.17
CA LEU A 264 17.08 6.37 -2.75
C LEU A 264 17.15 5.51 -1.47
N SER A 265 18.27 4.82 -1.23
CA SER A 265 18.42 3.88 -0.09
C SER A 265 18.10 4.49 1.30
N PRO A 266 18.50 5.74 1.63
CA PRO A 266 18.17 6.32 2.93
C PRO A 266 16.66 6.50 3.17
N ALA A 267 15.93 6.92 2.14
CA ALA A 267 14.48 7.08 2.21
C ALA A 267 13.79 5.72 2.40
N ILE A 268 14.20 4.72 1.61
CA ILE A 268 13.69 3.35 1.72
C ILE A 268 13.97 2.75 3.09
N ALA A 269 15.20 2.82 3.59
CA ALA A 269 15.58 2.26 4.89
C ALA A 269 14.75 2.86 6.03
N ARG A 270 14.52 4.17 5.98
CA ARG A 270 13.67 4.87 6.95
C ARG A 270 12.22 4.40 6.89
N LEU A 271 11.66 4.26 5.68
CA LEU A 271 10.29 3.79 5.49
C LEU A 271 10.13 2.34 5.93
N GLN A 272 11.08 1.46 5.62
CA GLN A 272 11.09 0.07 6.09
C GLN A 272 11.17 -0.02 7.60
N GLN A 273 12.08 0.74 8.25
CA GLN A 273 12.17 0.79 9.70
C GLN A 273 10.84 1.25 10.33
N ARG A 274 10.19 2.25 9.73
CA ARG A 274 8.89 2.72 10.16
C ARG A 274 7.83 1.63 9.99
N SER A 275 7.75 0.95 8.84
CA SER A 275 6.78 -0.13 8.60
C SER A 275 6.91 -1.27 9.63
N ARG A 276 8.14 -1.68 9.94
CA ARG A 276 8.42 -2.70 10.99
C ARG A 276 7.86 -2.29 12.36
N HIS A 277 7.94 -1.02 12.72
CA HIS A 277 7.48 -0.52 14.03
C HIS A 277 5.97 -0.20 14.04
N MET A 278 5.47 0.43 12.98
CA MET A 278 4.09 0.94 12.89
C MET A 278 3.06 -0.17 12.76
N ALA A 279 3.38 -1.31 12.15
CA ALA A 279 2.45 -2.43 12.05
C ALA A 279 1.90 -2.85 13.43
N LYS A 280 2.75 -2.89 14.46
CA LYS A 280 2.36 -3.24 15.84
C LYS A 280 1.57 -2.14 16.56
N VAL A 281 1.72 -0.87 16.15
CA VAL A 281 1.09 0.29 16.78
C VAL A 281 -0.29 0.59 16.20
N PHE A 282 -0.44 0.49 14.87
CA PHE A 282 -1.71 0.74 14.20
C PHE A 282 -2.72 -0.39 14.44
N ILE A 283 -2.25 -1.64 14.52
CA ILE A 283 -3.09 -2.81 14.78
C ILE A 283 -2.72 -3.39 16.16
N PRO A 284 -3.25 -2.82 17.26
CA PRO A 284 -2.87 -3.23 18.61
C PRO A 284 -3.23 -4.69 18.87
N ASP A 285 -2.32 -5.42 19.51
CA ASP A 285 -2.46 -6.85 19.81
C ASP A 285 -3.50 -7.10 20.92
N GLY A 286 -3.37 -6.33 21.99
CA GLY A 286 -4.13 -6.53 23.22
C GLY A 286 -5.29 -5.55 23.34
N ARG A 287 -6.43 -6.06 23.82
CA ARG A 287 -7.60 -5.24 24.23
C ARG A 287 -7.20 -4.10 25.19
N MET A 288 -6.20 -4.32 26.04
CA MET A 288 -5.68 -3.30 26.95
C MET A 288 -4.92 -2.19 26.22
N ALA A 289 -4.03 -2.53 25.28
CA ALA A 289 -3.30 -1.56 24.47
C ALA A 289 -4.25 -0.71 23.61
N PHE A 290 -5.28 -1.34 23.03
CA PHE A 290 -6.36 -0.65 22.32
C PHE A 290 -7.11 0.34 23.22
N ARG A 291 -7.52 -0.09 24.42
CA ARG A 291 -8.21 0.80 25.39
C ARG A 291 -7.32 1.98 25.79
N LEU A 292 -6.05 1.73 26.10
CA LEU A 292 -5.09 2.78 26.45
C LEU A 292 -4.90 3.76 25.29
N ARG A 293 -4.68 3.26 24.08
CA ARG A 293 -4.59 4.08 22.86
C ARG A 293 -5.82 4.97 22.70
N ASN A 294 -7.03 4.42 22.85
CA ASN A 294 -8.26 5.20 22.71
C ASN A 294 -8.42 6.27 23.79
N VAL A 295 -8.02 5.99 25.03
CA VAL A 295 -7.98 6.98 26.10
C VAL A 295 -6.99 8.10 25.73
N VAL A 296 -5.78 7.74 25.33
CA VAL A 296 -4.75 8.71 24.91
C VAL A 296 -5.25 9.56 23.74
N LEU A 297 -5.78 8.95 22.67
CA LEU A 297 -6.29 9.67 21.50
C LEU A 297 -7.48 10.57 21.83
N ARG A 298 -8.34 10.17 22.78
CA ARG A 298 -9.49 10.97 23.22
C ARG A 298 -9.07 12.25 23.94
N TYR A 299 -7.98 12.21 24.70
CA TYR A 299 -7.50 13.35 25.48
C TYR A 299 -6.31 14.08 24.83
N MET A 300 -5.69 13.51 23.79
CA MET A 300 -4.58 14.14 23.09
C MET A 300 -5.04 15.42 22.37
N PRO A 301 -4.36 16.56 22.57
CA PRO A 301 -4.66 17.78 21.83
C PRO A 301 -4.54 17.52 20.32
N ARG A 302 -5.60 17.82 19.57
CA ARG A 302 -5.64 17.60 18.11
C ARG A 302 -4.44 18.21 17.37
N ARG A 303 -3.93 19.37 17.82
CA ARG A 303 -2.74 20.04 17.25
C ARG A 303 -1.48 19.17 17.29
N TRP A 304 -1.31 18.34 18.31
CA TRP A 304 -0.17 17.45 18.44
C TRP A 304 -0.27 16.28 17.46
N LEU A 305 -1.47 15.72 17.31
CA LEU A 305 -1.74 14.67 16.33
C LEU A 305 -1.45 15.15 14.91
N GLY A 306 -1.96 16.34 14.54
CA GLY A 306 -1.67 16.95 13.23
C GLY A 306 -0.17 17.17 13.00
N ARG A 307 0.55 17.69 14.01
CA ARG A 307 2.00 17.94 13.92
C ARG A 307 2.81 16.64 13.77
N TYR A 308 2.39 15.56 14.41
CA TYR A 308 3.03 14.25 14.27
C TYR A 308 2.94 13.73 12.82
N PHE A 309 1.75 13.71 12.23
CA PHE A 309 1.55 13.26 10.84
C PHE A 309 2.29 14.15 9.83
N LEU A 310 2.22 15.48 10.00
CA LEU A 310 2.90 16.44 9.12
C LEU A 310 4.42 16.30 9.13
N ASN A 311 5.01 16.13 10.31
CA ASN A 311 6.46 16.04 10.45
C ASN A 311 7.01 14.76 9.81
N ALA A 312 6.22 13.68 9.77
CA ALA A 312 6.59 12.47 9.05
C ALA A 312 6.64 12.73 7.54
N ILE A 313 5.55 13.27 6.97
CA ILE A 313 5.42 13.55 5.54
C ILE A 313 6.51 14.53 5.05
N LYS A 314 6.73 15.63 5.77
CA LYS A 314 7.76 16.63 5.39
C LYS A 314 9.17 16.04 5.34
N LYS A 315 9.50 15.16 6.29
CA LYS A 315 10.82 14.50 6.33
C LYS A 315 10.99 13.52 5.17
N GLU A 316 9.91 12.90 4.70
CA GLU A 316 9.93 12.00 3.54
C GLU A 316 10.13 12.79 2.24
N ILE A 317 9.39 13.88 2.04
CA ILE A 317 9.55 14.76 0.87
C ILE A 317 10.97 15.32 0.78
N ALA A 318 11.51 15.82 1.90
CA ALA A 318 12.85 16.40 1.92
C ALA A 318 13.96 15.39 1.57
N LEU A 319 13.76 14.10 1.88
CA LEU A 319 14.71 13.05 1.52
C LEU A 319 14.69 12.71 0.03
N LEU A 320 13.53 12.86 -0.63
CA LEU A 320 13.40 12.63 -2.07
C LEU A 320 13.93 13.78 -2.92
N GLN A 321 14.00 14.98 -2.35
CA GLN A 321 14.49 16.19 -3.01
C GLN A 321 16.00 16.42 -2.84
N ALA A 322 16.68 15.62 -2.01
CA ALA A 322 18.12 15.67 -1.78
C ALA A 322 18.93 14.83 -2.79
#